data_AF-A0A836TLY8-F1
#
_entry.id   AF-A0A836TLY8-F1
#
_cell.length_a   1.000
_cell.length_b   1.000
_cell.length_c   1.000
_cell.angle_alpha   90.00
_cell.angle_beta   90.00
_cell.angle_gamma   90.00
#
_symmetry.space_group_name_H-M   'P 1'
#
loop_
_entity.id
_entity.type
_entity.pdbx_description
1 polymer ?
#
loop_
_entity_poly.entity_id
_entity_poly.type
_entity_poly.pdbx_seq_one_letter_code
_entity_poly.pdbx_strand_id
1 'polypeptide(L)' 'MKQRDRRNGVVLVHTGEGKGKSSSAIGMVFRAAGWGLKVCVIQFIKGQWQTGEQKAAAQFDNIEWHALGDG' A
#
# COMPACT_ATOMS: atom_id res chain seq x y z
N MET A 1 -30.83 -0.47 -19.25
CA MET A 1 -29.57 0.15 -18.77
C MET A 1 -29.18 -0.58 -17.49
N LYS A 2 -28.15 -1.44 -17.51
CA LYS A 2 -27.76 -2.24 -16.32
C LYS A 2 -27.16 -1.28 -15.29
N GLN A 3 -27.76 -1.20 -14.09
CA GLN A 3 -27.15 -0.52 -12.95
C GLN A 3 -25.74 -1.08 -12.79
N ARG A 4 -24.71 -0.23 -12.91
CA ARG A 4 -23.35 -0.62 -12.54
C ARG A 4 -23.40 -0.87 -11.04
N ASP A 5 -23.32 -2.13 -10.66
CA ASP A 5 -23.18 -2.55 -9.28
C ASP A 5 -22.14 -1.63 -8.61
N ARG A 6 -22.50 -1.00 -7.50
CA ARG A 6 -21.58 -0.12 -6.77
C ARG A 6 -20.32 -0.94 -6.51
N ARG A 7 -19.20 -0.54 -7.10
CA ARG A 7 -17.90 -1.18 -6.83
C ARG A 7 -17.56 -0.91 -5.37
N ASN A 8 -17.93 -1.82 -4.50
CA ASN A 8 -17.65 -1.72 -3.08
C ASN A 8 -16.15 -1.94 -2.87
N GLY A 9 -15.55 -1.13 -1.99
CA GLY A 9 -14.18 -1.38 -1.53
C GLY A 9 -14.09 -2.76 -0.89
N VAL A 10 -12.95 -3.43 -1.05
CA VAL A 10 -12.68 -4.75 -0.46
C VAL A 10 -11.54 -4.65 0.54
N VAL A 11 -11.57 -5.50 1.56
CA VAL A 11 -10.48 -5.67 2.52
C VAL A 11 -9.74 -6.95 2.17
N LEU A 12 -8.44 -6.83 1.94
CA LEU A 12 -7.57 -7.96 1.63
C LEU A 12 -6.56 -8.16 2.75
N VAL A 13 -6.53 -9.36 3.31
CA VAL A 13 -5.61 -9.74 4.39
C VAL A 13 -4.58 -10.72 3.85
N HIS A 14 -3.32 -10.27 3.78
CA HIS A 14 -2.18 -11.14 3.51
C HIS A 14 -1.59 -11.63 4.83
N THR A 15 -1.81 -12.91 5.17
CA THR A 15 -1.34 -13.56 6.41
C THR A 15 -0.58 -14.86 6.12
N GLY A 16 -0.10 -15.54 7.17
CA GLY A 16 0.72 -16.76 7.11
C GLY A 16 2.22 -16.49 7.27
N GLU A 17 3.02 -17.54 7.42
CA GLU A 17 4.47 -17.44 7.70
C GLU A 17 5.30 -17.16 6.44
N GLY A 18 4.75 -17.43 5.26
CA GLY A 18 5.42 -17.24 3.98
C GLY A 18 5.90 -15.80 3.74
N LYS A 19 7.04 -15.68 3.04
CA LYS A 19 7.54 -14.39 2.54
C LYS A 19 6.59 -13.84 1.47
N GLY A 20 6.54 -12.50 1.33
CA GLY A 20 5.80 -11.83 0.24
C GLY A 20 4.53 -11.07 0.65
N LYS A 21 4.07 -11.17 1.90
CA LYS A 21 2.88 -10.43 2.39
C LYS A 21 3.00 -8.92 2.16
N SER A 22 4.11 -8.34 2.64
CA SER A 22 4.38 -6.91 2.48
C SER A 22 4.63 -6.54 1.02
N SER A 23 5.37 -7.37 0.28
CA SER A 23 5.67 -7.13 -1.14
C SER A 23 4.40 -7.13 -2.00
N SER A 24 3.45 -8.03 -1.73
CA SER A 24 2.14 -8.07 -2.40
C SER A 24 1.33 -6.81 -2.11
N ALA A 25 1.25 -6.39 -0.85
CA ALA A 25 0.55 -5.16 -0.46
C ALA A 25 1.16 -3.93 -1.13
N ILE A 26 2.49 -3.83 -1.17
CA ILE A 26 3.19 -2.72 -1.82
C ILE A 26 3.01 -2.75 -3.35
N GLY A 27 2.99 -3.93 -3.97
CA GLY A 27 2.66 -4.05 -5.39
C GLY A 27 1.28 -3.48 -5.73
N MET A 28 0.30 -3.65 -4.84
CA MET A 28 -1.03 -3.05 -4.98
C MET A 28 -0.98 -1.52 -4.79
N VAL A 29 -0.17 -1.02 -3.87
CA VAL A 29 0.06 0.43 -3.68
C VAL A 29 0.57 1.07 -4.98
N PHE A 30 1.65 0.54 -5.56
CA PHE A 30 2.21 1.08 -6.80
C PHE A 30 1.28 0.92 -7.99
N ARG A 31 0.55 -0.19 -8.07
CA ARG A 31 -0.46 -0.38 -9.11
C ARG A 31 -1.54 0.70 -9.01
N ALA A 32 -2.09 0.95 -7.83
CA ALA A 32 -3.13 1.96 -7.63
C ALA A 32 -2.59 3.37 -7.92
N ALA A 33 -1.40 3.69 -7.42
CA ALA A 33 -0.76 4.98 -7.63
C ALA A 33 -0.44 5.24 -9.11
N GLY A 34 0.03 4.23 -9.84
CA GLY A 34 0.28 4.32 -11.29
C GLY A 34 -0.97 4.58 -12.13
N TRP A 35 -2.16 4.25 -11.62
CA TRP A 35 -3.45 4.62 -12.21
C TRP A 35 -3.99 5.98 -11.70
N GLY A 36 -3.17 6.75 -10.97
CA GLY A 36 -3.54 8.07 -10.44
C GLY A 36 -4.47 8.03 -9.22
N LEU A 37 -4.67 6.87 -8.59
CA LEU A 37 -5.45 6.78 -7.36
C LEU A 37 -4.63 7.29 -6.17
N LYS A 38 -5.28 7.92 -5.19
CA LYS A 38 -4.63 8.31 -3.93
C LYS A 38 -4.44 7.08 -3.05
N VAL A 39 -3.25 6.93 -2.49
CA VAL A 39 -2.91 5.77 -1.65
C VAL A 39 -2.28 6.24 -0.34
N CYS A 40 -2.68 5.62 0.76
CA CYS A 40 -2.06 5.82 2.08
C CYS A 40 -1.45 4.49 2.54
N VAL A 41 -0.20 4.55 2.99
CA VAL A 41 0.54 3.41 3.55
C VAL A 41 0.89 3.70 5.00
N ILE A 42 0.49 2.82 5.90
CA ILE A 42 0.83 2.90 7.33
C ILE A 42 1.64 1.67 7.69
N GLN A 43 2.85 1.89 8.22
CA GLN A 43 3.74 0.84 8.69
C GLN A 43 3.93 0.97 10.20
N PHE A 44 3.60 -0.11 10.94
CA PHE A 44 3.60 -0.09 12.41
C PHE A 44 4.93 -0.50 13.07
N ILE A 45 5.81 -1.23 12.37
CA ILE A 45 6.99 -1.87 13.00
C ILE A 45 8.31 -1.49 12.30
N LYS A 46 8.26 -0.96 11.08
CA LYS A 46 9.46 -0.67 10.26
C LYS A 46 9.90 0.80 10.35
N GLY A 47 9.94 1.36 11.56
CA GLY A 47 10.12 2.80 11.80
C GLY A 47 11.43 3.41 11.28
N GLN A 48 12.56 2.70 11.41
CA GLN A 48 13.89 3.28 11.16
C GLN A 48 14.60 2.76 9.90
N TRP A 49 14.08 1.71 9.25
CA TRP A 49 14.73 1.10 8.08
C TRP A 49 14.12 1.63 6.78
N GLN A 50 14.87 2.48 6.06
CA GLN A 50 14.45 2.91 4.72
C GLN A 50 14.49 1.74 3.74
N THR A 51 13.32 1.34 3.24
CA THR A 51 13.23 0.28 2.22
C THR A 51 13.30 0.86 0.80
N GLY A 52 13.69 0.03 -0.18
CA GLY A 52 13.69 0.45 -1.58
C GLY A 52 12.29 0.83 -2.06
N GLU A 53 11.25 0.19 -1.52
CA GLU A 53 9.87 0.52 -1.82
C GLU A 53 9.46 1.89 -1.28
N GLN A 54 9.90 2.27 -0.08
CA GLN A 54 9.64 3.61 0.44
C GLN A 54 10.32 4.69 -0.43
N LYS A 55 11.55 4.43 -0.89
CA LYS A 55 12.25 5.35 -1.81
C LYS A 55 11.53 5.49 -3.15
N ALA A 56 11.00 4.41 -3.70
CA ALA A 56 10.20 4.45 -4.92
C ALA A 56 8.87 5.18 -4.70
N ALA A 57 8.21 4.98 -3.57
CA ALA A 57 6.96 5.66 -3.22
C ALA A 57 7.12 7.18 -3.13
N ALA A 58 8.28 7.67 -2.68
CA ALA A 58 8.58 9.10 -2.62
C ALA A 58 8.64 9.81 -4.00
N GLN A 59 8.64 9.06 -5.10
CA GLN A 59 8.57 9.62 -6.46
C GLN A 59 7.13 9.84 -6.94
N PHE A 60 6.13 9.44 -6.16
CA PHE A 60 4.72 9.57 -6.49
C PHE A 60 4.06 10.63 -5.61
N ASP A 61 3.51 11.68 -6.22
CA ASP A 61 2.80 12.75 -5.50
C ASP A 61 1.49 12.29 -4.84
N ASN A 62 0.99 11.11 -5.22
CA ASN A 62 -0.27 10.53 -4.76
C ASN A 62 -0.11 9.36 -3.78
N ILE A 63 1.09 9.13 -3.24
CA ILE A 63 1.33 8.17 -2.17
C ILE A 63 1.71 8.91 -0.88
N GLU A 64 0.88 8.75 0.14
CA GLU A 64 1.20 9.20 1.50
C GLU A 64 1.74 8.02 2.32
N TRP A 65 2.92 8.18 2.92
CA TRP A 65 3.61 7.10 3.62
C TRP A 65 3.90 7.48 5.08
N HIS A 66 3.27 6.77 6.01
CA HIS A 66 3.47 6.94 7.45
C HIS A 66 4.20 5.71 7.99
N ALA A 67 5.47 5.90 8.32
CA ALA A 67 6.20 4.96 9.15
C ALA A 67 5.99 5.38 10.61
N LEU A 68 5.09 4.69 11.31
CA LEU A 68 4.89 4.87 12.74
C LEU A 68 6.01 4.07 13.42
N GLY A 69 7.04 4.80 13.87
CA GLY A 69 8.22 4.25 14.50
C GLY A 69 8.10 4.30 16.02
N ASP A 70 8.39 3.14 16.61
CA ASP A 70 8.51 2.79 18.02
C ASP A 70 7.19 2.87 18.81
N GLY A 71 6.66 1.69 19.14
CA GLY A 71 5.67 1.59 20.22
C GLY A 71 6.23 2.10 21.54
#